data_AF-A0AAU2NQR7-F1
#
_entry.id   AF-A0AAU2NQR7-F1
#
_cell.length_a   1.000
_cell.length_b   1.000
_cell.length_c   1.000
_cell.angle_alpha   90.00
_cell.angle_beta   90.00
_cell.angle_gamma   90.00
#
_symmetry.space_group_name_H-M   'P 1'
#
loop_
_entity.id
_entity.type
_entity.pdbx_description
1 polymer ?
#
loop_
_entity_poly.entity_id
_entity_poly.type
_entity_poly.pdbx_seq_one_letter_code
_entity_poly.pdbx_strand_id
1 'polypeptide(L)'
;MTSLQTASVAADHQRSHLLHRGGARNGCVGVRLLVAESLVAVAASLLITYLARFIELDPMSRIGQVSGLAALQLQLLVLLGVILLVCIPAMRRWPEAPLRFAAAGVAGLASGVTASGISLALRDTTWPLNGQGGDAGALQAWAGALMDGKPLDGAYPPMFPHLVAWTAEYFTGGDVGHAMKLVCLLFTALLGPVAYLSWRLLLPPLWALGIGVTASLPMMQPYKPYTNLVLVALVPLLGKLIQVLQRSAELPRRRAAFQGGALGLAIGLLFILYSGWFVWSALGIVVLTGAVVLRVRRDAGTQALVTAGTTILTTSAVFLAVAGTYLVRLLSSAGSTVDRYCYFDTYVEPTYFAMWRDDLPGSEAWSTWPLPGELGGVGLFSIVLLAGLGIALALGIDRPSVLVTAACAASALVMRYWFASHMERDQAVMLYPRTSAQLLHCTLLLTGLACYLATRRWGAGRDRAAPAGPARVLPRFTPRAVALGALCGLGLLFGMAGSATVDKFMPNHRGGESATVDTAVPHPQGGDPATVDKSAPNQQGSSPSDLAWYAQTTASPDGHCSKYAPNNHCQKPVDLSSQLDSPPDQGTLGCPTSNPFPARPKAAGVVGTVMTLLAD
;
A
#
# COMPACT_ATOMS: atom_id res chain seq x y z
N MET A 1 -58.49 36.54 -6.01
CA MET A 1 -57.58 35.42 -6.35
C MET A 1 -56.24 35.85 -6.94
N THR A 2 -56.02 37.14 -7.27
CA THR A 2 -54.77 37.65 -7.87
C THR A 2 -53.72 38.20 -6.89
N SER A 3 -54.00 38.35 -5.59
CA SER A 3 -53.03 38.87 -4.61
C SER A 3 -52.18 37.82 -3.89
N LEU A 4 -52.51 36.52 -4.03
CA LEU A 4 -51.76 35.42 -3.40
C LEU A 4 -50.61 34.88 -4.27
N GLN A 5 -50.59 35.20 -5.57
CA GLN A 5 -49.56 34.73 -6.49
C GLN A 5 -48.27 35.57 -6.46
N THR A 6 -48.35 36.86 -6.14
CA THR A 6 -47.16 37.74 -6.07
C THR A 6 -46.34 37.55 -4.80
N ALA A 7 -46.97 37.14 -3.68
CA ALA A 7 -46.27 36.82 -2.44
C ALA A 7 -45.44 35.51 -2.51
N SER A 8 -45.88 34.54 -3.32
CA SER A 8 -45.18 33.25 -3.49
C SER A 8 -43.89 33.41 -4.33
N VAL A 9 -43.92 34.27 -5.36
CA VAL A 9 -42.76 34.52 -6.23
C VAL A 9 -41.66 35.32 -5.51
N ALA A 10 -42.04 36.27 -4.65
CA ALA A 10 -41.07 37.04 -3.86
C ALA A 10 -40.37 36.19 -2.79
N ALA A 11 -41.10 35.26 -2.15
CA ALA A 11 -40.54 34.34 -1.16
C ALA A 11 -39.54 33.33 -1.79
N ASP A 12 -39.78 32.89 -3.02
CA ASP A 12 -38.87 31.98 -3.75
C ASP A 12 -37.58 32.68 -4.22
N HIS A 13 -37.65 33.95 -4.58
CA HIS A 13 -36.46 34.74 -4.93
C HIS A 13 -35.57 35.07 -3.72
N GLN A 14 -36.15 35.20 -2.53
CA GLN A 14 -35.39 35.41 -1.29
C GLN A 14 -34.76 34.11 -0.77
N ARG A 15 -35.38 32.95 -1.05
CA ARG A 15 -34.86 31.61 -0.70
C ARG A 15 -33.67 31.19 -1.59
N SER A 16 -33.68 31.53 -2.88
CA SER A 16 -32.57 31.24 -3.80
C SER A 16 -31.31 32.07 -3.50
N HIS A 17 -31.46 33.33 -3.06
CA HIS A 17 -30.33 34.19 -2.67
C HIS A 17 -29.65 33.77 -1.36
N LEU A 18 -30.38 33.16 -0.41
CA LEU A 18 -29.81 32.64 0.84
C LEU A 18 -29.08 31.30 0.65
N LEU A 19 -29.53 30.46 -0.29
CA LEU A 19 -28.86 29.20 -0.64
C LEU A 19 -27.53 29.42 -1.38
N HIS A 20 -27.42 30.47 -2.20
CA HIS A 20 -26.16 30.79 -2.87
C HIS A 20 -25.08 31.39 -1.95
N ARG A 21 -25.46 32.06 -0.85
CA ARG A 21 -24.49 32.56 0.16
C ARG A 21 -23.98 31.49 1.13
N GLY A 22 -24.70 30.38 1.32
CA GLY A 22 -24.30 29.26 2.19
C GLY A 22 -23.21 28.34 1.60
N GLY A 23 -23.13 28.23 0.27
CA GLY A 23 -22.21 27.30 -0.42
C GLY A 23 -20.72 27.65 -0.27
N ALA A 24 -20.36 28.94 -0.28
CA ALA A 24 -18.97 29.39 -0.17
C ALA A 24 -18.43 29.28 1.26
N ARG A 25 -19.27 29.56 2.27
CA ARG A 25 -18.90 29.43 3.70
C ARG A 25 -18.70 27.97 4.11
N ASN A 26 -19.54 27.06 3.62
CA ASN A 26 -19.42 25.62 3.92
C ASN A 26 -18.23 24.95 3.22
N GLY A 27 -17.82 25.43 2.04
CA GLY A 27 -16.64 24.92 1.33
C GLY A 27 -15.32 25.23 2.07
N CYS A 28 -15.16 26.46 2.57
CA CYS A 28 -13.95 26.88 3.28
C CYS A 28 -13.78 26.16 4.64
N VAL A 29 -14.90 25.93 5.35
CA VAL A 29 -14.90 25.16 6.61
C VAL A 29 -14.51 23.69 6.37
N GLY A 30 -14.95 23.10 5.25
CA GLY A 30 -14.60 21.73 4.89
C GLY A 30 -13.10 21.51 4.63
N VAL A 31 -12.45 22.43 3.91
CA VAL A 31 -11.01 22.34 3.62
C VAL A 31 -10.17 22.50 4.89
N ARG A 32 -10.50 23.49 5.74
CA ARG A 32 -9.77 23.70 7.01
C ARG A 32 -9.84 22.48 7.92
N LEU A 33 -11.01 21.83 7.99
CA LEU A 33 -11.18 20.59 8.76
C LEU A 33 -10.36 19.44 8.19
N LEU A 34 -10.29 19.29 6.86
CA LEU A 34 -9.46 18.26 6.24
C LEU A 34 -7.96 18.51 6.49
N VAL A 35 -7.50 19.75 6.38
CA VAL A 35 -6.10 20.10 6.67
C VAL A 35 -5.77 19.81 8.13
N ALA A 36 -6.63 20.22 9.08
CA ALA A 36 -6.43 19.92 10.50
C ALA A 36 -6.45 18.40 10.77
N GLU A 37 -7.35 17.67 10.12
CA GLU A 37 -7.43 16.20 10.19
C GLU A 37 -6.14 15.55 9.65
N SER A 38 -5.58 16.05 8.55
CA SER A 38 -4.30 15.61 8.00
C SER A 38 -3.14 15.90 8.94
N LEU A 39 -3.08 17.10 9.52
CA LEU A 39 -2.03 17.48 10.47
C LEU A 39 -2.05 16.60 11.71
N VAL A 40 -3.23 16.27 12.24
CA VAL A 40 -3.36 15.36 13.40
C VAL A 40 -2.84 13.95 13.06
N ALA A 41 -3.20 13.40 11.90
CA ALA A 41 -2.73 12.08 11.49
C ALA A 41 -1.20 12.03 11.33
N VAL A 42 -0.63 13.01 10.62
CA VAL A 42 0.83 13.08 10.40
C VAL A 42 1.56 13.34 11.71
N ALA A 43 1.10 14.28 12.53
CA ALA A 43 1.71 14.59 13.81
C ALA A 43 1.69 13.40 14.77
N ALA A 44 0.59 12.66 14.86
CA ALA A 44 0.51 11.47 15.70
C ALA A 44 1.50 10.38 15.26
N SER A 45 1.65 10.17 13.96
CA SER A 45 2.61 9.21 13.41
C SER A 45 4.06 9.61 13.70
N LEU A 46 4.42 10.86 13.38
CA LEU A 46 5.77 11.36 13.63
C LEU A 46 6.10 11.45 15.12
N LEU A 47 5.12 11.76 15.97
CA LEU A 47 5.31 11.83 17.42
C LEU A 47 5.72 10.47 18.00
N ILE A 48 4.99 9.39 17.69
CA ILE A 48 5.37 8.07 18.22
C ILE A 48 6.73 7.61 17.65
N THR A 49 7.00 7.86 16.36
CA THR A 49 8.31 7.57 15.75
C THR A 49 9.43 8.34 16.42
N TYR A 50 9.21 9.60 16.76
CA TYR A 50 10.16 10.41 17.50
C TYR A 50 10.37 9.90 18.92
N LEU A 51 9.30 9.52 19.64
CA LEU A 51 9.37 9.02 21.00
C LEU A 51 10.12 7.68 21.11
N ALA A 52 10.18 6.91 20.04
CA ALA A 52 10.99 5.68 19.96
C ALA A 52 12.48 5.95 20.26
N ARG A 53 12.97 7.18 20.02
CA ARG A 53 14.37 7.53 20.25
C ARG A 53 14.82 7.41 21.71
N PHE A 54 13.87 7.50 22.63
CA PHE A 54 14.10 7.44 24.08
C PHE A 54 14.01 6.02 24.65
N ILE A 55 13.76 5.02 23.81
CA ILE A 55 13.78 3.62 24.23
C ILE A 55 15.22 3.13 24.18
N GLU A 56 15.72 2.70 25.34
CA GLU A 56 17.02 2.05 25.46
C GLU A 56 16.86 0.55 25.32
N LEU A 57 17.59 -0.03 24.36
CA LEU A 57 17.64 -1.47 24.13
C LEU A 57 18.90 -1.83 23.34
N ASP A 58 19.18 -3.12 23.30
CA ASP A 58 20.05 -3.74 22.31
C ASP A 58 19.18 -4.38 21.21
N PRO A 59 19.21 -3.87 19.96
CA PRO A 59 18.37 -4.40 18.89
C PRO A 59 18.81 -5.79 18.44
N MET A 60 20.04 -6.21 18.75
CA MET A 60 20.60 -7.50 18.34
C MET A 60 20.29 -8.61 19.34
N SER A 61 19.97 -8.25 20.59
CA SER A 61 19.50 -9.19 21.60
C SER A 61 18.00 -9.45 21.46
N ARG A 62 17.58 -10.72 21.41
CA ARG A 62 16.16 -11.08 21.34
C ARG A 62 15.34 -10.52 22.52
N ILE A 63 15.91 -10.50 23.72
CA ILE A 63 15.26 -9.91 24.89
C ILE A 63 15.14 -8.38 24.73
N GLY A 64 16.17 -7.73 24.19
CA GLY A 64 16.15 -6.30 23.86
C GLY A 64 15.09 -5.95 22.83
N GLN A 65 14.93 -6.77 21.79
CA GLN A 65 13.88 -6.63 20.77
C GLN A 65 12.48 -6.70 21.38
N VAL A 66 12.19 -7.75 22.16
CA VAL A 66 10.88 -7.93 22.82
C VAL A 66 10.61 -6.78 23.80
N SER A 67 11.63 -6.35 24.56
CA SER A 67 11.51 -5.22 25.49
C SER A 67 11.22 -3.90 24.75
N GLY A 68 11.86 -3.68 23.61
CA GLY A 68 11.61 -2.55 22.73
C GLY A 68 10.20 -2.53 22.16
N LEU A 69 9.72 -3.68 21.68
CA LEU A 69 8.35 -3.84 21.20
C LEU A 69 7.35 -3.55 22.31
N ALA A 70 7.57 -4.07 23.52
CA ALA A 70 6.72 -3.79 24.67
C ALA A 70 6.72 -2.30 25.05
N ALA A 71 7.87 -1.64 25.03
CA ALA A 71 7.98 -0.21 25.27
C ALA A 71 7.22 0.63 24.21
N LEU A 72 7.28 0.23 22.94
CA LEU A 72 6.48 0.85 21.88
C LEU A 72 4.97 0.65 22.06
N GLN A 73 4.54 -0.55 22.47
CA GLN A 73 3.14 -0.80 22.79
C GLN A 73 2.68 0.06 23.97
N LEU A 74 3.52 0.24 24.99
CA LEU A 74 3.21 1.14 26.11
C LEU A 74 3.05 2.59 25.63
N GLN A 75 3.98 3.10 24.81
CA GLN A 75 3.88 4.44 24.22
C GLN A 75 2.60 4.60 23.38
N LEU A 76 2.26 3.60 22.57
CA LEU A 76 1.03 3.56 21.79
C LEU A 76 -0.21 3.63 22.68
N LEU A 77 -0.28 2.82 23.74
CA LEU A 77 -1.40 2.79 24.68
C LEU A 77 -1.57 4.12 25.40
N VAL A 78 -0.47 4.77 25.80
CA VAL A 78 -0.49 6.11 26.41
C VAL A 78 -1.05 7.14 25.42
N LEU A 79 -0.55 7.17 24.18
CA LEU A 79 -1.03 8.11 23.16
C LEU A 79 -2.49 7.87 22.78
N LEU A 80 -2.90 6.60 22.66
CA LEU A 80 -4.30 6.23 22.45
C LEU A 80 -5.18 6.66 23.63
N GLY A 81 -4.69 6.47 24.86
CA GLY A 81 -5.34 6.94 26.09
C GLY A 81 -5.55 8.45 26.10
N VAL A 82 -4.53 9.23 25.69
CA VAL A 82 -4.64 10.70 25.54
C VAL A 82 -5.69 11.07 24.49
N ILE A 83 -5.69 10.43 23.32
CA ILE A 83 -6.69 10.66 22.27
C ILE A 83 -8.11 10.42 22.82
N LEU A 84 -8.33 9.30 23.53
CA LEU A 84 -9.63 8.96 24.09
C LEU A 84 -10.04 9.93 25.20
N LEU A 85 -9.11 10.29 26.09
CA LEU A 85 -9.34 11.22 27.21
C LEU A 85 -9.75 12.61 26.73
N VAL A 86 -9.19 13.09 25.60
CA VAL A 86 -9.62 14.34 24.97
C VAL A 86 -10.93 14.17 24.20
N CYS A 87 -11.09 13.06 23.46
CA CYS A 87 -12.24 12.83 22.61
C CYS A 87 -13.56 12.68 23.39
N ILE A 88 -13.58 11.91 24.49
CA ILE A 88 -14.77 11.62 25.30
C ILE A 88 -15.50 12.90 25.78
N PRO A 89 -14.85 13.84 26.50
CA PRO A 89 -15.50 15.07 26.93
C PRO A 89 -15.83 15.99 25.75
N ALA A 90 -14.96 16.06 24.73
CA ALA A 90 -15.18 16.90 23.56
C ALA A 90 -16.43 16.46 22.77
N MET A 91 -16.70 15.15 22.67
CA MET A 91 -17.90 14.61 22.01
C MET A 91 -19.22 14.99 22.70
N ARG A 92 -19.18 15.44 23.96
CA ARG A 92 -20.37 15.98 24.65
C ARG A 92 -20.74 17.36 24.09
N ARG A 93 -19.75 18.17 23.72
CA ARG A 93 -19.91 19.53 23.21
C ARG A 93 -19.99 19.61 21.69
N TRP A 94 -19.23 18.76 20.99
CA TRP A 94 -19.15 18.71 19.53
C TRP A 94 -19.28 17.27 19.04
N PRO A 95 -20.38 16.87 18.39
CA PRO A 95 -20.65 15.46 18.11
C PRO A 95 -19.72 14.85 17.04
N GLU A 96 -19.26 15.64 16.06
CA GLU A 96 -18.55 15.11 14.88
C GLU A 96 -17.05 15.40 14.84
N ALA A 97 -16.62 16.62 15.18
CA ALA A 97 -15.23 17.04 15.03
C ALA A 97 -14.23 16.21 15.86
N PRO A 98 -14.47 15.91 17.15
CA PRO A 98 -13.54 15.13 17.96
C PRO A 98 -13.31 13.71 17.41
N LEU A 99 -14.36 13.08 16.87
CA LEU A 99 -14.26 11.76 16.28
C LEU A 99 -13.37 11.75 15.02
N ARG A 100 -13.41 12.83 14.23
CA ARG A 100 -12.54 12.99 13.05
C ARG A 100 -11.07 13.06 13.45
N PHE A 101 -10.75 13.88 14.44
CA PHE A 101 -9.38 14.02 14.92
C PHE A 101 -8.90 12.77 15.65
N ALA A 102 -9.76 12.10 16.42
CA ALA A 102 -9.42 10.84 17.05
C ALA A 102 -9.14 9.74 16.02
N ALA A 103 -9.99 9.59 15.01
CA ALA A 103 -9.77 8.62 13.93
C ALA A 103 -8.49 8.93 13.14
N ALA A 104 -8.23 10.21 12.84
CA ALA A 104 -6.99 10.64 12.21
C ALA A 104 -5.76 10.34 13.07
N GLY A 105 -5.82 10.62 14.38
CA GLY A 105 -4.73 10.32 15.31
C GLY A 105 -4.44 8.82 15.39
N VAL A 106 -5.47 7.98 15.52
CA VAL A 106 -5.33 6.51 15.51
C VAL A 106 -4.77 6.01 14.18
N ALA A 107 -5.18 6.59 13.04
CA ALA A 107 -4.59 6.26 11.75
C ALA A 107 -3.09 6.59 11.67
N GLY A 108 -2.68 7.72 12.26
CA GLY A 108 -1.28 8.09 12.39
C GLY A 108 -0.49 7.11 13.23
N LEU A 109 -1.00 6.77 14.42
CA LEU A 109 -0.37 5.81 15.32
C LEU A 109 -0.21 4.42 14.70
N ALA A 110 -1.15 4.00 13.84
CA ALA A 110 -1.15 2.68 13.22
C ALA A 110 0.11 2.37 12.40
N SER A 111 0.58 3.32 11.61
CA SER A 111 1.82 3.18 10.85
C SER A 111 3.03 3.74 11.58
N GLY A 112 2.82 4.71 12.46
CA GLY A 112 3.86 5.28 13.32
C GLY A 112 4.50 4.23 14.23
N VAL A 113 3.75 3.28 14.80
CA VAL A 113 4.30 2.18 15.62
C VAL A 113 5.25 1.28 14.80
N THR A 114 4.90 0.99 13.54
CA THR A 114 5.76 0.22 12.63
C THR A 114 7.05 0.98 12.32
N ALA A 115 6.95 2.25 11.94
CA ALA A 115 8.13 3.09 11.69
C ALA A 115 9.02 3.22 12.94
N SER A 116 8.40 3.36 14.12
CA SER A 116 9.10 3.39 15.41
C SER A 116 9.91 2.11 15.62
N GLY A 117 9.29 0.95 15.42
CA GLY A 117 9.93 -0.34 15.58
C GLY A 117 11.09 -0.58 14.62
N ILE A 118 10.96 -0.15 13.36
CA ILE A 118 12.06 -0.20 12.40
C ILE A 118 13.18 0.75 12.77
N SER A 119 12.87 1.93 13.34
CA SER A 119 13.90 2.82 13.87
C SER A 119 14.68 2.20 15.03
N LEU A 120 14.03 1.35 15.85
CA LEU A 120 14.69 0.57 16.90
C LEU A 120 15.56 -0.55 16.30
N ALA A 121 15.04 -1.28 15.31
CA ALA A 121 15.79 -2.34 14.63
C ALA A 121 17.07 -1.78 13.95
N LEU A 122 17.01 -0.55 13.44
CA LEU A 122 18.11 0.16 12.80
C LEU A 122 18.80 1.17 13.74
N ARG A 123 18.72 0.97 15.05
CA ARG A 123 19.38 1.87 16.01
C ARG A 123 20.89 1.86 15.79
N ASP A 124 21.52 3.03 15.83
CA ASP A 124 22.99 3.20 15.75
C ASP A 124 23.66 2.84 14.41
N THR A 125 22.90 2.47 13.39
CA THR A 125 23.39 2.34 12.00
C THR A 125 22.87 3.47 11.13
N THR A 126 23.65 3.95 10.15
CA THR A 126 23.16 4.91 9.14
C THR A 126 22.41 4.21 8.01
N TRP A 127 22.49 2.89 7.92
CA TRP A 127 21.94 2.14 6.81
C TRP A 127 20.42 1.94 6.88
N PRO A 128 19.72 1.88 5.73
CA PRO A 128 18.34 1.44 5.66
C PRO A 128 18.26 -0.08 5.88
N LEU A 129 17.04 -0.63 5.93
CA LEU A 129 16.86 -2.09 5.84
C LEU A 129 17.57 -2.64 4.60
N ASN A 130 18.29 -3.74 4.79
CA ASN A 130 19.16 -4.39 3.80
C ASN A 130 20.43 -3.62 3.44
N GLY A 131 20.76 -2.53 4.12
CA GLY A 131 21.97 -1.76 3.85
C GLY A 131 22.14 -1.42 2.38
N GLN A 132 23.23 -1.89 1.77
CA GLN A 132 23.54 -1.74 0.35
C GLN A 132 23.14 -2.95 -0.52
N GLY A 133 22.43 -3.94 0.03
CA GLY A 133 21.99 -5.13 -0.68
C GLY A 133 20.70 -4.92 -1.49
N GLY A 134 20.54 -5.69 -2.57
CA GLY A 134 19.33 -5.74 -3.38
C GLY A 134 18.83 -4.38 -3.86
N ASP A 135 17.51 -4.20 -3.91
CA ASP A 135 16.87 -2.94 -4.34
C ASP A 135 17.33 -1.72 -3.54
N ALA A 136 17.67 -1.87 -2.25
CA ALA A 136 18.15 -0.77 -1.43
C ALA A 136 19.50 -0.24 -1.96
N GLY A 137 20.41 -1.13 -2.35
CA GLY A 137 21.68 -0.77 -2.98
C GLY A 137 21.51 -0.09 -4.34
N ALA A 138 20.67 -0.66 -5.20
CA ALA A 138 20.38 -0.09 -6.52
C ALA A 138 19.81 1.34 -6.40
N LEU A 139 18.87 1.57 -5.47
CA LEU A 139 18.29 2.88 -5.25
C LEU A 139 19.30 3.89 -4.69
N GLN A 140 20.23 3.46 -3.82
CA GLN A 140 21.32 4.29 -3.34
C GLN A 140 22.30 4.62 -4.47
N ALA A 141 22.63 3.66 -5.34
CA ALA A 141 23.47 3.88 -6.51
C ALA A 141 22.86 4.93 -7.44
N TRP A 142 21.55 4.83 -7.72
CA TRP A 142 20.82 5.81 -8.52
C TRP A 142 20.73 7.18 -7.87
N ALA A 143 20.51 7.26 -6.56
CA ALA A 143 20.52 8.52 -5.84
C ALA A 143 21.92 9.17 -5.86
N GLY A 144 22.99 8.39 -5.70
CA GLY A 144 24.36 8.88 -5.85
C GLY A 144 24.66 9.35 -7.28
N ALA A 145 24.24 8.61 -8.30
CA ALA A 145 24.39 9.00 -9.69
C ALA A 145 23.66 10.32 -10.01
N LEU A 146 22.47 10.54 -9.43
CA LEU A 146 21.75 11.81 -9.55
C LEU A 146 22.51 12.98 -8.93
N MET A 147 23.15 12.76 -7.76
CA MET A 147 23.99 13.78 -7.12
C MET A 147 25.22 14.13 -7.97
N ASP A 148 25.73 13.19 -8.74
CA ASP A 148 26.80 13.40 -9.73
C ASP A 148 26.31 14.07 -11.04
N GLY A 149 25.01 14.38 -11.17
CA GLY A 149 24.42 14.93 -12.39
C GLY A 149 24.21 13.90 -13.51
N LYS A 150 24.30 12.60 -13.22
CA LYS A 150 24.04 11.53 -14.20
C LYS A 150 22.53 11.25 -14.30
N PRO A 151 22.02 10.91 -15.50
CA PRO A 151 20.62 10.58 -15.67
C PRO A 151 20.27 9.23 -15.01
N LEU A 152 19.02 9.08 -14.55
CA LEU A 152 18.45 7.79 -14.17
C LEU A 152 18.17 6.93 -15.40
N ASP A 153 18.15 5.60 -15.20
CA ASP A 153 17.52 4.68 -16.14
C ASP A 153 16.06 5.10 -16.42
N GLY A 154 15.69 5.11 -17.69
CA GLY A 154 14.43 5.69 -18.17
C GLY A 154 13.18 4.94 -17.71
N ALA A 155 13.30 3.67 -17.33
CA ALA A 155 12.17 2.83 -16.92
C ALA A 155 11.74 3.07 -15.46
N TYR A 156 12.65 3.48 -14.57
CA TYR A 156 12.37 3.56 -13.14
C TYR A 156 11.60 4.84 -12.75
N PRO A 157 10.60 4.78 -11.84
CA PRO A 157 9.89 5.97 -11.35
C PRO A 157 10.85 6.99 -10.72
N PRO A 158 10.86 8.26 -11.18
CA PRO A 158 11.95 9.17 -10.84
C PRO A 158 11.86 9.76 -9.42
N MET A 159 10.67 9.92 -8.85
CA MET A 159 10.50 10.76 -7.65
C MET A 159 11.22 10.19 -6.43
N PHE A 160 11.20 8.87 -6.20
CA PHE A 160 11.78 8.30 -4.99
C PHE A 160 13.33 8.44 -4.94
N PRO A 161 14.09 8.07 -5.99
CA PRO A 161 15.53 8.35 -6.04
C PRO A 161 15.87 9.84 -5.88
N HIS A 162 15.09 10.75 -6.49
CA HIS A 162 15.31 12.19 -6.34
C HIS A 162 15.05 12.68 -4.91
N LEU A 163 14.04 12.13 -4.21
CA LEU A 163 13.80 12.46 -2.80
C LEU A 163 14.95 11.99 -1.91
N VAL A 164 15.53 10.82 -2.20
CA VAL A 164 16.69 10.30 -1.47
C VAL A 164 17.92 11.18 -1.75
N ALA A 165 18.21 11.50 -3.01
CA ALA A 165 19.32 12.39 -3.39
C ALA A 165 19.19 13.78 -2.75
N TRP A 166 17.99 14.38 -2.81
CA TRP A 166 17.70 15.65 -2.15
C TRP A 166 17.88 15.56 -0.64
N THR A 167 17.39 14.49 -0.01
CA THR A 167 17.59 14.30 1.43
C THR A 167 19.07 14.14 1.79
N ALA A 168 19.85 13.47 0.92
CA ALA A 168 21.28 13.30 1.10
C ALA A 168 22.02 14.64 1.09
N GLU A 169 21.74 15.47 0.08
CA GLU A 169 22.37 16.78 -0.11
C GLU A 169 22.07 17.73 1.06
N TYR A 170 20.80 17.80 1.51
CA TYR A 170 20.37 18.84 2.44
C TYR A 170 20.30 18.42 3.91
N PHE A 171 20.19 17.12 4.23
CA PHE A 171 19.95 16.66 5.60
C PHE A 171 20.97 15.69 6.16
N THR A 172 21.70 14.95 5.32
CA THR A 172 22.67 13.93 5.79
C THR A 172 24.10 14.18 5.32
N GLY A 173 24.40 15.38 4.80
CA GLY A 173 25.76 15.78 4.44
C GLY A 173 26.36 14.94 3.31
N GLY A 174 25.51 14.42 2.42
CA GLY A 174 25.89 13.55 1.30
C GLY A 174 25.83 12.05 1.60
N ASP A 175 25.52 11.63 2.83
CA ASP A 175 25.34 10.20 3.15
C ASP A 175 24.00 9.69 2.58
N VAL A 176 24.08 9.05 1.41
CA VAL A 176 22.94 8.48 0.69
C VAL A 176 22.27 7.33 1.45
N GLY A 177 23.04 6.53 2.21
CA GLY A 177 22.51 5.44 3.02
C GLY A 177 21.64 5.98 4.16
N HIS A 178 22.14 6.99 4.87
CA HIS A 178 21.37 7.69 5.90
C HIS A 178 20.14 8.38 5.33
N ALA A 179 20.26 9.05 4.19
CA ALA A 179 19.13 9.68 3.52
C ALA A 179 18.03 8.66 3.18
N MET A 180 18.43 7.53 2.59
CA MET A 180 17.52 6.43 2.28
C MET A 180 16.81 5.91 3.54
N LYS A 181 17.54 5.69 4.64
CA LYS A 181 16.97 5.28 5.92
C LYS A 181 15.87 6.25 6.39
N LEU A 182 16.15 7.55 6.38
CA LEU A 182 15.20 8.59 6.83
C LEU A 182 13.96 8.65 5.93
N VAL A 183 14.14 8.60 4.60
CA VAL A 183 13.03 8.61 3.64
C VAL A 183 12.18 7.35 3.81
N CYS A 184 12.77 6.17 3.96
CA CYS A 184 12.01 4.94 4.20
C CYS A 184 11.20 5.02 5.51
N LEU A 185 11.81 5.47 6.62
CA LEU A 185 11.10 5.64 7.89
C LEU A 185 9.94 6.63 7.78
N LEU A 186 10.14 7.75 7.07
CA LEU A 186 9.10 8.74 6.82
C LEU A 186 7.93 8.13 6.03
N PHE A 187 8.22 7.41 4.95
CA PHE A 187 7.18 6.79 4.13
C PHE A 187 6.43 5.67 4.88
N THR A 188 7.14 4.87 5.68
CA THR A 188 6.50 3.91 6.59
C THR A 188 5.57 4.64 7.56
N ALA A 189 6.03 5.72 8.18
CA ALA A 189 5.22 6.53 9.11
C ALA A 189 3.99 7.14 8.43
N LEU A 190 4.10 7.57 7.17
CA LEU A 190 3.02 8.23 6.43
C LEU A 190 1.96 7.26 5.85
N LEU A 191 2.20 5.94 5.84
CA LEU A 191 1.27 4.98 5.23
C LEU A 191 -0.16 5.06 5.81
N GLY A 192 -0.28 5.05 7.14
CA GLY A 192 -1.56 5.14 7.85
C GLY A 192 -2.30 6.44 7.61
N PRO A 193 -1.65 7.63 7.77
CA PRO A 193 -2.21 8.91 7.37
C PRO A 193 -2.69 8.95 5.92
N VAL A 194 -1.89 8.46 4.97
CA VAL A 194 -2.24 8.45 3.54
C VAL A 194 -3.44 7.54 3.28
N ALA A 195 -3.43 6.31 3.81
CA ALA A 195 -4.53 5.37 3.67
C ALA A 195 -5.84 5.93 4.26
N TYR A 196 -5.76 6.55 5.45
CA TYR A 196 -6.91 7.19 6.07
C TYR A 196 -7.46 8.34 5.23
N LEU A 197 -6.62 9.34 4.91
CA LEU A 197 -7.04 10.55 4.22
C LEU A 197 -7.54 10.29 2.80
N SER A 198 -6.96 9.33 2.08
CA SER A 198 -7.43 8.94 0.75
C SER A 198 -8.82 8.33 0.83
N TRP A 199 -9.07 7.43 1.78
CA TRP A 199 -10.40 6.86 2.01
C TRP A 199 -11.41 7.85 2.58
N ARG A 200 -10.97 8.91 3.28
CA ARG A 200 -11.86 10.01 3.72
C ARG A 200 -12.53 10.75 2.57
N LEU A 201 -12.03 10.64 1.34
CA LEU A 201 -12.68 11.17 0.14
C LEU A 201 -14.01 10.47 -0.21
N LEU A 202 -14.20 9.23 0.29
CA LEU A 202 -15.32 8.34 -0.03
C LEU A 202 -16.08 7.83 1.20
N LEU A 203 -15.41 7.71 2.35
CA LEU A 203 -15.93 7.10 3.57
C LEU A 203 -15.92 8.07 4.76
N PRO A 204 -16.87 7.95 5.70
CA PRO A 204 -16.83 8.68 6.97
C PRO A 204 -15.65 8.23 7.86
N PRO A 205 -15.26 9.01 8.90
CA PRO A 205 -14.02 8.83 9.66
C PRO A 205 -13.74 7.41 10.15
N LEU A 206 -14.66 6.83 10.92
CA LEU A 206 -14.46 5.49 11.49
C LEU A 206 -14.37 4.40 10.43
N TRP A 207 -15.06 4.55 9.30
CA TRP A 207 -15.01 3.58 8.22
C TRP A 207 -13.75 3.77 7.36
N ALA A 208 -13.26 4.99 7.18
CA ALA A 208 -11.96 5.22 6.57
C ALA A 208 -10.82 4.62 7.41
N LEU A 209 -10.91 4.72 8.73
CA LEU A 209 -10.00 4.04 9.66
C LEU A 209 -10.15 2.52 9.57
N GLY A 210 -11.36 1.99 9.78
CA GLY A 210 -11.61 0.55 9.89
C GLY A 210 -11.47 -0.22 8.58
N ILE A 211 -11.67 0.41 7.42
CA ILE A 211 -11.50 -0.22 6.10
C ILE A 211 -10.13 0.15 5.52
N GLY A 212 -9.86 1.44 5.36
CA GLY A 212 -8.68 1.92 4.66
C GLY A 212 -7.38 1.55 5.37
N VAL A 213 -7.28 1.86 6.67
CA VAL A 213 -6.06 1.59 7.45
C VAL A 213 -5.91 0.09 7.72
N THR A 214 -6.98 -0.60 8.09
CA THR A 214 -6.93 -2.06 8.32
C THR A 214 -6.51 -2.83 7.07
N ALA A 215 -7.04 -2.49 5.89
CA ALA A 215 -6.65 -3.13 4.63
C ALA A 215 -5.21 -2.76 4.19
N SER A 216 -4.62 -1.71 4.79
CA SER A 216 -3.22 -1.34 4.55
C SER A 216 -2.22 -2.06 5.46
N LEU A 217 -2.67 -2.71 6.55
CA LEU A 217 -1.77 -3.37 7.50
C LEU A 217 -0.83 -4.39 6.84
N PRO A 218 -1.31 -5.27 5.93
CA PRO A 218 -0.38 -6.17 5.26
C PRO A 218 0.60 -5.35 4.41
N MET A 219 0.15 -4.31 3.72
CA MET A 219 1.00 -3.44 2.90
C MET A 219 2.04 -2.62 3.71
N MET A 220 2.09 -2.70 5.05
CA MET A 220 3.11 -2.06 5.89
C MET A 220 4.46 -2.79 5.80
N GLN A 221 5.02 -2.92 4.60
CA GLN A 221 6.36 -3.45 4.39
C GLN A 221 7.40 -2.31 4.37
N PRO A 222 8.27 -2.20 5.39
CA PRO A 222 9.14 -1.05 5.60
C PRO A 222 10.40 -1.01 4.72
N TYR A 223 10.72 -2.10 4.00
CA TYR A 223 11.89 -2.14 3.11
C TYR A 223 11.62 -1.51 1.72
N LYS A 224 10.34 -1.39 1.29
CA LYS A 224 9.91 -0.70 0.05
C LYS A 224 8.64 0.14 0.25
N PRO A 225 8.62 1.10 1.20
CA PRO A 225 7.38 1.70 1.70
C PRO A 225 6.70 2.63 0.68
N TYR A 226 7.45 3.20 -0.27
CA TYR A 226 6.92 4.09 -1.31
C TYR A 226 6.00 3.38 -2.29
N THR A 227 6.29 2.11 -2.62
CA THR A 227 5.41 1.33 -3.49
C THR A 227 4.06 1.15 -2.80
N ASN A 228 4.05 0.68 -1.56
CA ASN A 228 2.83 0.42 -0.81
C ASN A 228 2.01 1.68 -0.52
N LEU A 229 2.67 2.82 -0.28
CA LEU A 229 2.02 4.11 -0.13
C LEU A 229 1.19 4.47 -1.37
N VAL A 230 1.72 4.21 -2.57
CA VAL A 230 0.96 4.43 -3.81
C VAL A 230 -0.24 3.50 -3.91
N LEU A 231 -0.10 2.20 -3.60
CA LEU A 231 -1.21 1.25 -3.69
C LEU A 231 -2.40 1.66 -2.81
N VAL A 232 -2.14 2.00 -1.55
CA VAL A 232 -3.20 2.36 -0.57
C VAL A 232 -3.89 3.68 -0.89
N ALA A 233 -3.24 4.57 -1.65
CA ALA A 233 -3.80 5.84 -2.11
C ALA A 233 -4.53 5.71 -3.46
N LEU A 234 -4.03 4.85 -4.36
CA LEU A 234 -4.49 4.74 -5.74
C LEU A 234 -5.97 4.37 -5.83
N VAL A 235 -6.39 3.29 -5.16
CA VAL A 235 -7.75 2.75 -5.23
C VAL A 235 -8.81 3.78 -4.83
N PRO A 236 -8.73 4.46 -3.67
CA PRO A 236 -9.72 5.47 -3.30
C PRO A 236 -9.65 6.75 -4.17
N LEU A 237 -8.50 7.14 -4.70
CA LEU A 237 -8.41 8.27 -5.64
C LEU A 237 -9.12 7.98 -6.96
N LEU A 238 -8.92 6.77 -7.51
CA LEU A 238 -9.67 6.29 -8.67
C LEU A 238 -11.17 6.18 -8.35
N GLY A 239 -11.52 5.68 -7.16
CA GLY A 239 -12.90 5.66 -6.66
C GLY A 239 -13.51 7.06 -6.62
N LYS A 240 -12.73 8.08 -6.23
CA LYS A 240 -13.17 9.46 -6.22
C LYS A 240 -13.36 10.01 -7.63
N LEU A 241 -12.46 9.69 -8.56
CA LEU A 241 -12.59 10.06 -9.97
C LEU A 241 -13.88 9.49 -10.58
N ILE A 242 -14.12 8.18 -10.43
CA ILE A 242 -15.35 7.54 -10.92
C ILE A 242 -16.60 8.14 -10.24
N GLN A 243 -16.54 8.47 -8.96
CA GLN A 243 -17.64 9.16 -8.28
C GLN A 243 -17.95 10.54 -8.91
N VAL A 244 -16.93 11.32 -9.30
CA VAL A 244 -17.12 12.61 -9.97
C VAL A 244 -17.75 12.41 -11.35
N LEU A 245 -17.31 11.41 -12.11
CA LEU A 245 -17.89 11.08 -13.42
C LEU A 245 -19.37 10.68 -13.31
N GLN A 246 -19.70 9.82 -12.35
CA GLN A 246 -21.08 9.40 -12.08
C GLN A 246 -21.99 10.58 -11.67
N ARG A 247 -21.44 11.62 -11.04
CA ARG A 247 -22.16 12.83 -10.61
C ARG A 247 -22.09 13.99 -11.60
N SER A 248 -21.62 13.75 -12.82
CA SER A 248 -21.42 14.78 -13.84
C SER A 248 -22.68 15.59 -14.16
N ALA A 249 -23.87 14.99 -14.03
CA ALA A 249 -25.15 15.67 -14.22
C ALA A 249 -25.45 16.73 -13.13
N GLU A 250 -24.93 16.54 -11.93
CA GLU A 250 -25.17 17.38 -10.75
C GLU A 250 -24.10 18.48 -10.58
N LEU A 251 -23.00 18.38 -11.33
CA LEU A 251 -21.82 19.21 -11.13
C LEU A 251 -21.71 20.32 -12.17
N PRO A 252 -21.44 21.58 -11.75
CA PRO A 252 -21.09 22.62 -12.70
C PRO A 252 -19.74 22.30 -13.33
N ARG A 253 -19.61 22.51 -14.65
CA ARG A 253 -18.40 22.17 -15.43
C ARG A 253 -17.11 22.71 -14.83
N ARG A 254 -17.11 23.94 -14.30
CA ARG A 254 -15.93 24.53 -13.64
C ARG A 254 -15.47 23.72 -12.43
N ARG A 255 -16.42 23.22 -11.63
CA ARG A 255 -16.10 22.39 -10.46
C ARG A 255 -15.65 21.00 -10.87
N ALA A 256 -16.27 20.43 -11.90
CA ALA A 256 -15.88 19.16 -12.48
C ALA A 256 -14.44 19.22 -13.04
N ALA A 257 -14.11 20.29 -13.77
CA ALA A 257 -12.76 20.58 -14.26
C ALA A 257 -11.74 20.75 -13.12
N PHE A 258 -12.08 21.51 -12.07
CA PHE A 258 -11.18 21.67 -10.92
C PHE A 258 -10.95 20.36 -10.16
N GLN A 259 -12.02 19.57 -9.94
CA GLN A 259 -11.90 18.26 -9.30
C GLN A 259 -11.09 17.28 -10.16
N GLY A 260 -11.31 17.28 -11.48
CA GLY A 260 -10.54 16.49 -12.43
C GLY A 260 -9.05 16.87 -12.40
N GLY A 261 -8.73 18.16 -12.49
CA GLY A 261 -7.35 18.64 -12.40
C GLY A 261 -6.67 18.29 -11.07
N ALA A 262 -7.35 18.45 -9.93
CA ALA A 262 -6.80 18.09 -8.62
C ALA A 262 -6.54 16.58 -8.48
N LEU A 263 -7.45 15.74 -9.02
CA LEU A 263 -7.25 14.29 -9.06
C LEU A 263 -6.13 13.91 -10.04
N GLY A 264 -6.04 14.55 -11.20
CA GLY A 264 -4.97 14.36 -12.17
C GLY A 264 -3.59 14.68 -11.60
N LEU A 265 -3.48 15.75 -10.81
CA LEU A 265 -2.26 16.09 -10.07
C LEU A 265 -1.90 15.00 -9.06
N ALA A 266 -2.84 14.59 -8.20
CA ALA A 266 -2.59 13.56 -7.18
C ALA A 266 -2.19 12.22 -7.83
N ILE A 267 -2.92 11.77 -8.85
CA ILE A 267 -2.63 10.54 -9.61
C ILE A 267 -1.28 10.65 -10.32
N GLY A 268 -0.95 11.81 -10.91
CA GLY A 268 0.33 12.06 -11.58
C GLY A 268 1.51 11.98 -10.62
N LEU A 269 1.40 12.61 -9.44
CA LEU A 269 2.42 12.54 -8.39
C LEU A 269 2.63 11.11 -7.89
N LEU A 270 1.55 10.37 -7.66
CA LEU A 270 1.63 8.95 -7.30
C LEU A 270 2.28 8.11 -8.40
N PHE A 271 2.01 8.42 -9.68
CA PHE A 271 2.57 7.68 -10.81
C PHE A 271 4.09 7.85 -10.94
N ILE A 272 4.60 9.07 -10.76
CA ILE A 272 6.06 9.33 -10.77
C ILE A 272 6.75 8.87 -9.48
N LEU A 273 6.00 8.72 -8.38
CA LEU A 273 6.48 8.04 -7.17
C LEU A 273 6.62 6.55 -7.41
N TYR A 274 5.60 5.93 -7.98
CA TYR A 274 5.62 4.53 -8.37
C TYR A 274 4.50 4.19 -9.36
N SER A 275 4.86 3.74 -10.57
CA SER A 275 3.92 3.43 -11.65
C SER A 275 3.39 1.99 -11.65
N GLY A 276 4.03 1.06 -10.92
CA GLY A 276 3.73 -0.37 -11.02
C GLY A 276 2.25 -0.73 -10.80
N TRP A 277 1.60 -0.18 -9.77
CA TRP A 277 0.18 -0.46 -9.48
C TRP A 277 -0.79 0.05 -10.55
N PHE A 278 -0.38 1.07 -11.31
CA PHE A 278 -1.18 1.62 -12.40
C PHE A 278 -1.25 0.64 -13.57
N VAL A 279 -0.12 0.01 -13.90
CA VAL A 279 -0.04 -1.00 -14.98
C VAL A 279 -1.03 -2.15 -14.70
N TRP A 280 -1.01 -2.68 -13.48
CA TRP A 280 -1.90 -3.79 -13.08
C TRP A 280 -3.38 -3.39 -12.98
N SER A 281 -3.67 -2.10 -12.78
CA SER A 281 -5.03 -1.57 -12.69
C SER A 281 -5.60 -1.04 -14.02
N ALA A 282 -4.74 -0.80 -15.01
CA ALA A 282 -5.08 -0.01 -16.19
C ALA A 282 -6.27 -0.59 -16.97
N LEU A 283 -6.23 -1.89 -17.30
CA LEU A 283 -7.28 -2.56 -18.07
C LEU A 283 -8.65 -2.40 -17.38
N GLY A 284 -8.73 -2.70 -16.08
CA GLY A 284 -9.97 -2.60 -15.32
C GLY A 284 -10.51 -1.17 -15.26
N ILE A 285 -9.66 -0.17 -15.07
CA ILE A 285 -10.07 1.23 -14.97
C ILE A 285 -10.50 1.79 -16.32
N VAL A 286 -9.83 1.44 -17.41
CA VAL A 286 -10.24 1.85 -18.77
C VAL A 286 -11.62 1.30 -19.10
N VAL A 287 -11.84 -0.01 -18.88
CA VAL A 287 -13.13 -0.66 -19.13
C VAL A 287 -14.23 -0.04 -18.26
N LEU A 288 -13.97 0.14 -16.96
CA LEU A 288 -14.94 0.74 -16.03
C LEU A 288 -15.27 2.19 -16.42
N THR A 289 -14.28 2.99 -16.81
CA THR A 289 -14.48 4.38 -17.23
C THR A 289 -15.36 4.44 -18.47
N GLY A 290 -15.10 3.58 -19.46
CA GLY A 290 -15.95 3.46 -20.66
C GLY A 290 -17.39 3.11 -20.31
N ALA A 291 -17.60 2.10 -19.45
CA ALA A 291 -18.93 1.71 -18.99
C ALA A 291 -19.67 2.85 -18.25
N VAL A 292 -18.97 3.59 -17.40
CA VAL A 292 -19.54 4.75 -16.67
C VAL A 292 -19.90 5.89 -17.62
N VAL A 293 -19.05 6.22 -18.59
CA VAL A 293 -19.31 7.26 -19.59
C VAL A 293 -20.55 6.91 -20.44
N LEU A 294 -20.66 5.65 -20.88
CA LEU A 294 -21.83 5.16 -21.60
C LEU A 294 -23.11 5.27 -20.77
N ARG A 295 -23.04 4.90 -19.48
CA ARG A 295 -24.16 5.04 -18.54
C ARG A 295 -24.57 6.49 -18.33
N VAL A 296 -23.61 7.40 -18.13
CA VAL A 296 -23.85 8.84 -18.00
C VAL A 296 -24.55 9.40 -19.23
N ARG A 297 -24.10 9.03 -20.44
CA ARG A 297 -24.76 9.43 -21.68
C ARG A 297 -26.21 8.96 -21.74
N ARG A 298 -26.47 7.70 -21.37
CA ARG A 298 -27.79 7.09 -21.44
C ARG A 298 -28.76 7.66 -20.41
N ASP A 299 -28.31 7.81 -19.17
CA ASP A 299 -29.19 8.12 -18.04
C ASP A 299 -29.35 9.65 -17.83
N ALA A 300 -28.35 10.47 -18.19
CA ALA A 300 -28.33 11.91 -17.89
C ALA A 300 -28.11 12.83 -19.12
N GLY A 301 -28.00 12.27 -20.32
CA GLY A 301 -27.96 13.01 -21.58
C GLY A 301 -26.61 13.67 -21.91
N THR A 302 -26.61 14.47 -22.98
CA THR A 302 -25.40 15.03 -23.60
C THR A 302 -24.70 16.07 -22.73
N GLN A 303 -25.42 16.83 -21.92
CA GLN A 303 -24.82 17.84 -21.03
C GLN A 303 -23.99 17.20 -19.92
N ALA A 304 -24.49 16.13 -19.31
CA ALA A 304 -23.75 15.34 -18.33
C ALA A 304 -22.53 14.68 -18.97
N LEU A 305 -22.67 14.17 -20.20
CA LEU A 305 -21.55 13.62 -20.98
C LEU A 305 -20.46 14.66 -21.23
N VAL A 306 -20.81 15.90 -21.58
CA VAL A 306 -19.83 16.99 -21.73
C VAL A 306 -19.12 17.27 -20.41
N THR A 307 -19.85 17.33 -19.29
CA THR A 307 -19.23 17.54 -17.96
C THR A 307 -18.30 16.37 -17.58
N ALA A 308 -18.70 15.12 -17.84
CA ALA A 308 -17.84 13.96 -17.66
C ALA A 308 -16.59 14.05 -18.54
N GLY A 309 -16.76 14.41 -19.81
CA GLY A 309 -15.67 14.66 -20.77
C GLY A 309 -14.71 15.75 -20.29
N THR A 310 -15.21 16.86 -19.74
CA THR A 310 -14.34 17.90 -19.16
C THR A 310 -13.56 17.40 -17.95
N THR A 311 -14.14 16.52 -17.14
CA THR A 311 -13.45 15.92 -15.99
C THR A 311 -12.32 15.01 -16.47
N ILE A 312 -12.59 14.14 -17.44
CA ILE A 312 -11.58 13.24 -18.03
C ILE A 312 -10.47 14.07 -18.67
N LEU A 313 -10.82 15.05 -19.51
CA LEU A 313 -9.86 15.90 -20.21
C LEU A 313 -8.92 16.63 -19.23
N THR A 314 -9.47 17.25 -18.19
CA THR A 314 -8.66 17.99 -17.20
C THR A 314 -7.83 17.06 -16.32
N THR A 315 -8.35 15.89 -15.95
CA THR A 315 -7.58 14.85 -15.25
C THR A 315 -6.39 14.41 -16.09
N SER A 316 -6.62 14.05 -17.36
CA SER A 316 -5.57 13.61 -18.27
C SER A 316 -4.56 14.71 -18.57
N ALA A 317 -5.00 15.94 -18.81
CA ALA A 317 -4.11 17.06 -19.11
C ALA A 317 -3.16 17.36 -17.94
N VAL A 318 -3.66 17.42 -16.70
CA VAL A 318 -2.81 17.66 -15.53
C VAL A 318 -1.94 16.45 -15.23
N PHE A 319 -2.46 15.23 -15.36
CA PHE A 319 -1.66 14.01 -15.23
C PHE A 319 -0.48 14.01 -16.21
N LEU A 320 -0.72 14.30 -17.50
CA LEU A 320 0.31 14.34 -18.52
C LEU A 320 1.30 15.50 -18.30
N ALA A 321 0.86 16.63 -17.75
CA ALA A 321 1.77 17.71 -17.39
C ALA A 321 2.75 17.31 -16.27
N VAL A 322 2.33 16.46 -15.34
CA VAL A 322 3.15 16.00 -14.21
C VAL A 322 4.00 14.77 -14.57
N ALA A 323 3.40 13.81 -15.26
CA ALA A 323 3.93 12.46 -15.43
C ALA A 323 4.14 12.06 -16.90
N GLY A 324 3.77 12.91 -17.86
CA GLY A 324 3.75 12.55 -19.28
C GLY A 324 5.11 12.18 -19.84
N THR A 325 6.17 12.92 -19.48
CA THR A 325 7.54 12.61 -19.89
C THR A 325 7.99 11.24 -19.39
N TYR A 326 7.69 10.92 -18.14
CA TYR A 326 7.97 9.60 -17.57
C TYR A 326 7.10 8.51 -18.18
N LEU A 327 5.81 8.77 -18.45
CA LEU A 327 4.93 7.82 -19.12
C LEU A 327 5.47 7.44 -20.51
N VAL A 328 5.93 8.42 -21.29
CA VAL A 328 6.55 8.14 -22.61
C VAL A 328 7.79 7.25 -22.44
N ARG A 329 8.66 7.55 -21.47
CA ARG A 329 9.86 6.73 -21.20
C ARG A 329 9.48 5.30 -20.81
N LEU A 330 8.56 5.13 -19.87
CA LEU A 330 8.06 3.84 -19.41
C LEU A 330 7.47 3.00 -20.55
N LEU A 331 6.68 3.64 -21.42
CA LEU A 331 6.10 2.97 -22.59
C LEU A 331 7.17 2.64 -23.65
N SER A 332 8.17 3.51 -23.84
CA SER A 332 9.28 3.25 -24.77
C SER A 332 10.22 2.14 -24.29
N SER A 333 10.30 1.92 -22.97
CA SER A 333 11.04 0.80 -22.37
C SER A 333 10.19 -0.47 -22.19
N ALA A 334 8.91 -0.43 -22.58
CA ALA A 334 8.04 -1.59 -22.44
C ALA A 334 8.53 -2.71 -23.37
N GLY A 335 8.88 -3.86 -22.81
CA GLY A 335 9.39 -5.02 -23.54
C GLY A 335 10.93 -5.13 -23.61
N SER A 336 11.68 -4.09 -23.23
CA SER A 336 13.16 -4.18 -23.14
C SER A 336 13.65 -4.66 -21.77
N THR A 337 12.84 -4.46 -20.72
CA THR A 337 13.16 -4.88 -19.35
C THR A 337 12.49 -6.22 -19.05
N VAL A 338 13.26 -7.30 -19.10
CA VAL A 338 12.80 -8.64 -18.75
C VAL A 338 13.14 -8.93 -17.29
N ASP A 339 12.11 -9.14 -16.47
CA ASP A 339 12.31 -9.64 -15.10
C ASP A 339 12.43 -11.16 -15.13
N ARG A 340 13.48 -11.68 -14.48
CA ARG A 340 13.80 -13.10 -14.40
C ARG A 340 13.93 -13.59 -12.96
N TYR A 341 13.58 -12.74 -12.01
CA TYR A 341 13.62 -13.04 -10.59
C TYR A 341 12.45 -13.95 -10.21
N CYS A 342 12.76 -15.19 -9.86
CA CYS A 342 11.76 -16.18 -9.50
C CYS A 342 11.38 -16.08 -8.01
N TYR A 343 10.09 -16.19 -7.69
CA TYR A 343 9.55 -16.18 -6.32
C TYR A 343 8.45 -17.24 -6.18
N PHE A 344 7.92 -17.48 -4.98
CA PHE A 344 6.98 -18.58 -4.70
C PHE A 344 5.88 -18.81 -5.78
N ASP A 345 5.13 -17.77 -6.19
CA ASP A 345 4.04 -17.93 -7.16
C ASP A 345 4.53 -18.34 -8.57
N THR A 346 5.83 -18.16 -8.87
CA THR A 346 6.46 -18.62 -10.11
C THR A 346 6.49 -20.16 -10.19
N TYR A 347 6.53 -20.85 -9.05
CA TYR A 347 6.84 -22.28 -9.01
C TYR A 347 5.71 -23.17 -8.53
N VAL A 348 4.65 -22.58 -8.00
CA VAL A 348 3.64 -23.33 -7.27
C VAL A 348 2.27 -23.19 -7.92
N GLU A 349 1.59 -22.05 -7.76
CA GLU A 349 0.25 -21.86 -8.28
C GLU A 349 -0.04 -20.36 -8.47
N PRO A 350 -0.39 -19.90 -9.69
CA PRO A 350 -0.69 -18.49 -9.92
C PRO A 350 -2.05 -18.06 -9.33
N THR A 351 -2.98 -18.95 -9.01
CA THR A 351 -4.34 -18.56 -8.58
C THR A 351 -4.41 -18.07 -7.13
N TYR A 352 -3.59 -18.63 -6.24
CA TYR A 352 -3.66 -18.32 -4.81
C TYR A 352 -2.83 -17.07 -4.47
N PHE A 353 -3.48 -16.04 -3.90
CA PHE A 353 -2.85 -14.75 -3.57
C PHE A 353 -3.01 -14.32 -2.12
N ALA A 354 -3.77 -15.09 -1.34
CA ALA A 354 -4.23 -14.69 -0.01
C ALA A 354 -3.28 -15.11 1.12
N MET A 355 -2.23 -15.89 0.83
CA MET A 355 -1.17 -16.10 1.81
C MET A 355 -0.28 -14.89 1.93
N TRP A 356 -0.10 -14.46 3.17
CA TRP A 356 0.83 -13.41 3.51
C TRP A 356 2.28 -13.90 3.37
N ARG A 357 2.85 -13.73 2.18
CA ARG A 357 4.28 -13.97 1.90
C ARG A 357 4.85 -12.71 1.24
N ASP A 358 5.96 -12.22 1.79
CA ASP A 358 6.67 -11.07 1.23
C ASP A 358 7.39 -11.48 -0.07
N ASP A 359 8.00 -10.52 -0.78
CA ASP A 359 8.76 -10.77 -2.03
C ASP A 359 10.12 -11.47 -1.80
N LEU A 360 10.43 -11.85 -0.55
CA LEU A 360 11.66 -12.51 -0.15
C LEU A 360 11.60 -14.04 -0.40
N PRO A 361 12.71 -14.67 -0.80
CA PRO A 361 12.75 -16.09 -1.14
C PRO A 361 12.66 -16.96 0.13
N GLY A 362 11.45 -17.39 0.50
CA GLY A 362 11.26 -18.34 1.60
C GLY A 362 11.44 -19.79 1.13
N SER A 363 12.17 -20.64 1.88
CA SER A 363 12.56 -22.01 1.49
C SER A 363 11.58 -23.12 1.90
N GLU A 364 10.73 -22.93 2.91
CA GLU A 364 9.92 -24.02 3.50
C GLU A 364 8.62 -24.32 2.74
N ALA A 365 8.22 -23.42 1.85
CA ALA A 365 6.94 -23.41 1.17
C ALA A 365 6.77 -24.42 0.02
N TRP A 366 7.89 -24.95 -0.48
CA TRP A 366 7.95 -25.58 -1.80
C TRP A 366 7.60 -27.06 -1.76
N SER A 367 7.77 -27.70 -0.61
CA SER A 367 7.65 -29.16 -0.47
C SER A 367 6.24 -29.63 -0.09
N THR A 368 5.32 -28.74 0.32
CA THR A 368 4.06 -29.12 0.96
C THR A 368 2.82 -28.35 0.46
N TRP A 369 2.83 -27.88 -0.80
CA TRP A 369 1.66 -27.20 -1.39
C TRP A 369 0.69 -28.14 -2.11
N PRO A 370 -0.64 -27.98 -1.97
CA PRO A 370 -1.33 -27.09 -1.04
C PRO A 370 -1.18 -27.55 0.42
N LEU A 371 -1.22 -26.61 1.37
CA LEU A 371 -1.14 -26.92 2.80
C LEU A 371 -2.25 -27.90 3.20
N PRO A 372 -1.92 -29.05 3.83
CA PRO A 372 -2.93 -30.01 4.27
C PRO A 372 -3.85 -29.39 5.32
N GLY A 373 -5.15 -29.70 5.24
CA GLY A 373 -6.18 -29.19 6.16
C GLY A 373 -6.95 -27.96 5.65
N GLU A 374 -6.62 -27.44 4.46
CA GLU A 374 -7.38 -26.36 3.81
C GLU A 374 -8.42 -26.90 2.81
N LEU A 375 -9.46 -26.10 2.51
CA LEU A 375 -10.51 -26.47 1.55
C LEU A 375 -9.95 -26.39 0.12
N GLY A 376 -9.32 -27.46 -0.35
CA GLY A 376 -8.66 -27.50 -1.66
C GLY A 376 -7.48 -26.52 -1.78
N GLY A 377 -6.73 -26.30 -0.68
CA GLY A 377 -5.66 -25.30 -0.61
C GLY A 377 -6.14 -23.86 -0.43
N VAL A 378 -7.41 -23.68 -0.03
CA VAL A 378 -8.00 -22.37 0.29
C VAL A 378 -8.25 -22.29 1.79
N GLY A 379 -7.44 -21.49 2.49
CA GLY A 379 -7.61 -21.23 3.91
C GLY A 379 -8.86 -20.39 4.25
N LEU A 380 -9.28 -20.44 5.53
CA LEU A 380 -10.46 -19.71 6.04
C LEU A 380 -10.37 -18.20 5.77
N PHE A 381 -9.18 -17.61 5.86
CA PHE A 381 -8.93 -16.20 5.54
C PHE A 381 -9.39 -15.87 4.11
N SER A 382 -8.98 -16.68 3.14
CA SER A 382 -9.34 -16.55 1.73
C SER A 382 -10.84 -16.71 1.51
N ILE A 383 -11.49 -17.66 2.20
CA ILE A 383 -12.95 -17.85 2.15
C ILE A 383 -13.67 -16.58 2.62
N VAL A 384 -13.22 -15.97 3.72
CA VAL A 384 -13.78 -14.70 4.22
C VAL A 384 -13.62 -13.58 3.20
N LEU A 385 -12.47 -13.48 2.54
CA LEU A 385 -12.23 -12.48 1.48
C LEU A 385 -13.17 -12.66 0.29
N LEU A 386 -13.38 -13.91 -0.16
CA LEU A 386 -14.27 -14.22 -1.28
C LEU A 386 -15.74 -13.97 -0.92
N ALA A 387 -16.16 -14.32 0.30
CA ALA A 387 -17.50 -13.97 0.80
C ALA A 387 -17.69 -12.44 0.86
N GLY A 388 -16.67 -11.72 1.33
CA GLY A 388 -16.65 -10.25 1.34
C GLY A 388 -16.79 -9.65 -0.05
N LEU A 389 -16.04 -10.14 -1.03
CA LEU A 389 -16.17 -9.77 -2.45
C LEU A 389 -17.61 -9.97 -2.96
N GLY A 390 -18.20 -11.16 -2.75
CA GLY A 390 -19.56 -11.47 -3.19
C GLY A 390 -20.61 -10.54 -2.57
N ILE A 391 -20.54 -10.32 -1.26
CA ILE A 391 -21.46 -9.43 -0.54
C ILE A 391 -21.27 -7.97 -0.97
N ALA A 392 -20.03 -7.50 -1.15
CA ALA A 392 -19.76 -6.13 -1.58
C ALA A 392 -20.35 -5.84 -2.95
N LEU A 393 -20.18 -6.76 -3.91
CA LEU A 393 -20.79 -6.65 -5.24
C LEU A 393 -22.31 -6.69 -5.15
N ALA A 394 -22.89 -7.64 -4.41
CA ALA A 394 -24.34 -7.77 -4.27
C ALA A 394 -25.02 -6.55 -3.64
N LEU A 395 -24.35 -5.89 -2.67
CA LEU A 395 -24.91 -4.72 -1.97
C LEU A 395 -24.50 -3.38 -2.57
N GLY A 396 -23.48 -3.36 -3.43
CA GLY A 396 -22.72 -2.16 -3.73
C GLY A 396 -22.33 -1.99 -5.20
N ILE A 397 -22.95 -2.71 -6.14
CA ILE A 397 -22.59 -2.65 -7.56
C ILE A 397 -22.68 -1.23 -8.16
N ASP A 398 -23.51 -0.34 -7.62
CA ASP A 398 -23.59 1.06 -8.06
C ASP A 398 -22.61 2.00 -7.33
N ARG A 399 -21.84 1.48 -6.36
CA ARG A 399 -20.94 2.29 -5.54
C ARG A 399 -19.57 2.38 -6.19
N PRO A 400 -19.03 3.60 -6.42
CA PRO A 400 -17.74 3.77 -7.08
C PRO A 400 -16.59 3.12 -6.29
N SER A 401 -16.68 3.12 -4.95
CA SER A 401 -15.70 2.45 -4.09
C SER A 401 -15.65 0.94 -4.30
N VAL A 402 -16.79 0.29 -4.59
CA VAL A 402 -16.85 -1.15 -4.86
C VAL A 402 -16.41 -1.43 -6.29
N LEU A 403 -16.97 -0.70 -7.27
CA LEU A 403 -16.66 -0.88 -8.69
C LEU A 403 -15.18 -0.72 -9.00
N VAL A 404 -14.55 0.34 -8.49
CA VAL A 404 -13.11 0.59 -8.74
C VAL A 404 -12.26 -0.49 -8.09
N THR A 405 -12.55 -0.85 -6.84
CA THR A 405 -11.78 -1.89 -6.14
C THR A 405 -11.92 -3.25 -6.85
N ALA A 406 -13.13 -3.61 -7.29
CA ALA A 406 -13.38 -4.83 -8.06
C ALA A 406 -12.71 -4.78 -9.44
N ALA A 407 -12.72 -3.65 -10.13
CA ALA A 407 -12.08 -3.48 -11.43
C ALA A 407 -10.54 -3.59 -11.32
N CYS A 408 -9.93 -2.98 -10.30
CA CYS A 408 -8.50 -3.12 -10.02
C CYS A 408 -8.13 -4.58 -9.70
N ALA A 409 -8.95 -5.30 -8.94
CA ALA A 409 -8.73 -6.72 -8.66
C ALA A 409 -8.87 -7.59 -9.91
N ALA A 410 -9.95 -7.40 -10.69
CA ALA A 410 -10.18 -8.15 -11.93
C ALA A 410 -9.06 -7.92 -12.95
N SER A 411 -8.62 -6.66 -13.09
CA SER A 411 -7.48 -6.29 -13.94
C SER A 411 -6.20 -7.01 -13.52
N ALA A 412 -5.87 -6.98 -12.22
CA ALA A 412 -4.70 -7.66 -11.71
C ALA A 412 -4.76 -9.18 -11.91
N LEU A 413 -5.93 -9.82 -11.72
CA LEU A 413 -6.14 -11.25 -11.99
C LEU A 413 -5.93 -11.60 -13.46
N VAL A 414 -6.56 -10.87 -14.38
CA VAL A 414 -6.45 -11.12 -15.82
C VAL A 414 -5.00 -10.98 -16.27
N MET A 415 -4.33 -9.90 -15.88
CA MET A 415 -2.93 -9.68 -16.24
C MET A 415 -2.01 -10.75 -15.62
N ARG A 416 -2.27 -11.14 -14.37
CA ARG A 416 -1.54 -12.20 -13.68
C ARG A 416 -1.63 -13.52 -14.43
N TYR A 417 -2.83 -13.97 -14.81
CA TYR A 417 -2.99 -15.21 -15.57
C TYR A 417 -2.41 -15.13 -16.97
N TRP A 418 -2.55 -13.99 -17.64
CA TRP A 418 -1.94 -13.79 -18.95
C TRP A 418 -0.41 -13.92 -18.89
N PHE A 419 0.25 -13.28 -17.92
CA PHE A 419 1.70 -13.43 -17.79
C PHE A 419 2.10 -14.83 -17.35
N ALA A 420 1.41 -15.41 -16.37
CA ALA A 420 1.66 -16.78 -15.91
C ALA A 420 1.63 -17.81 -17.04
N SER A 421 0.65 -17.71 -17.96
CA SER A 421 0.53 -18.64 -19.08
C SER A 421 1.65 -18.53 -20.11
N HIS A 422 2.48 -17.48 -20.05
CA HIS A 422 3.54 -17.18 -21.01
C HIS A 422 4.96 -17.30 -20.44
N MET A 423 5.11 -17.42 -19.11
CA MET A 423 6.43 -17.35 -18.45
C MET A 423 7.46 -18.33 -19.00
N GLU A 424 7.07 -19.58 -19.22
CA GLU A 424 7.99 -20.60 -19.72
C GLU A 424 8.33 -20.38 -21.21
N ARG A 425 7.36 -19.90 -22.01
CA ARG A 425 7.61 -19.59 -23.42
C ARG A 425 8.57 -18.41 -23.55
N ASP A 426 8.35 -17.38 -22.75
CA ASP A 426 9.04 -16.10 -22.85
C ASP A 426 10.31 -16.04 -21.98
N GLN A 427 10.54 -17.08 -21.17
CA GLN A 427 11.64 -17.18 -20.18
C GLN A 427 11.71 -15.94 -19.27
N ALA A 428 10.54 -15.38 -18.96
CA ALA A 428 10.39 -14.12 -18.26
C ALA A 428 9.39 -14.28 -17.11
N VAL A 429 9.83 -13.96 -15.90
CA VAL A 429 8.95 -13.84 -14.74
C VAL A 429 8.26 -12.47 -14.80
N MET A 430 7.32 -12.32 -15.73
CA MET A 430 6.48 -11.12 -15.80
C MET A 430 5.34 -11.12 -14.79
N LEU A 431 5.15 -12.25 -14.10
CA LEU A 431 4.34 -12.34 -12.89
C LEU A 431 5.01 -11.47 -11.83
N TYR A 432 4.46 -10.31 -11.51
CA TYR A 432 4.99 -9.54 -10.37
C TYR A 432 4.34 -10.00 -9.06
N PRO A 433 5.09 -10.16 -7.95
CA PRO A 433 4.54 -10.33 -6.59
C PRO A 433 3.62 -9.15 -6.19
N ARG A 434 3.73 -8.04 -6.93
CA ARG A 434 2.82 -6.88 -6.88
C ARG A 434 1.38 -7.30 -7.18
N THR A 435 1.11 -8.20 -8.12
CA THR A 435 -0.29 -8.63 -8.36
C THR A 435 -0.90 -9.27 -7.10
N SER A 436 -0.15 -10.06 -6.33
CA SER A 436 -0.60 -10.63 -5.05
C SER A 436 -0.98 -9.55 -4.04
N ALA A 437 -0.11 -8.56 -3.86
CA ALA A 437 -0.34 -7.44 -2.94
C ALA A 437 -1.56 -6.61 -3.33
N GLN A 438 -1.74 -6.30 -4.63
CA GLN A 438 -2.90 -5.57 -5.12
C GLN A 438 -4.19 -6.36 -4.92
N LEU A 439 -4.19 -7.67 -5.22
CA LEU A 439 -5.37 -8.54 -5.05
C LEU A 439 -5.78 -8.68 -3.59
N LEU A 440 -4.81 -8.93 -2.71
CA LEU A 440 -5.03 -8.99 -1.28
C LEU A 440 -5.59 -7.66 -0.75
N HIS A 441 -4.98 -6.53 -1.14
CA HIS A 441 -5.46 -5.22 -0.73
C HIS A 441 -6.89 -4.96 -1.20
N CYS A 442 -7.19 -5.20 -2.49
CA CYS A 442 -8.53 -4.98 -3.04
C CYS A 442 -9.59 -5.87 -2.39
N THR A 443 -9.28 -7.13 -2.13
CA THR A 443 -10.23 -8.05 -1.49
C THR A 443 -10.46 -7.72 -0.01
N LEU A 444 -9.43 -7.27 0.73
CA LEU A 444 -9.59 -6.73 2.08
C LEU A 444 -10.50 -5.49 2.11
N LEU A 445 -10.29 -4.58 1.16
CA LEU A 445 -11.14 -3.40 0.99
C LEU A 445 -12.59 -3.78 0.68
N LEU A 446 -12.81 -4.74 -0.21
CA LEU A 446 -14.16 -5.23 -0.54
C LEU A 446 -14.84 -5.88 0.66
N THR A 447 -14.13 -6.68 1.45
CA THR A 447 -14.65 -7.25 2.71
C THR A 447 -15.04 -6.14 3.68
N GLY A 448 -14.20 -5.12 3.87
CA GLY A 448 -14.54 -3.96 4.69
C GLY A 448 -15.77 -3.20 4.17
N LEU A 449 -15.85 -2.98 2.85
CA LEU A 449 -16.99 -2.34 2.20
C LEU A 449 -18.27 -3.20 2.31
N ALA A 450 -18.18 -4.53 2.29
CA ALA A 450 -19.29 -5.43 2.53
C ALA A 450 -19.88 -5.22 3.93
N CYS A 451 -19.02 -5.16 4.96
CA CYS A 451 -19.46 -4.85 6.33
C CYS A 451 -20.12 -3.47 6.42
N TYR A 452 -19.53 -2.45 5.78
CA TYR A 452 -20.10 -1.10 5.73
C TYR A 452 -21.48 -1.05 5.06
N LEU A 453 -21.64 -1.73 3.92
CA LEU A 453 -22.89 -1.73 3.18
C LEU A 453 -23.96 -2.57 3.88
N ALA A 454 -23.59 -3.71 4.47
CA ALA A 454 -24.49 -4.55 5.25
C ALA A 454 -25.04 -3.81 6.49
N THR A 455 -24.16 -3.16 7.26
CA THR A 455 -24.57 -2.38 8.44
C THR A 455 -25.51 -1.23 8.07
N ARG A 456 -25.26 -0.52 6.96
CA ARG A 456 -26.17 0.52 6.45
C ARG A 456 -27.53 -0.04 6.02
N ARG A 457 -27.56 -1.19 5.34
CA ARG A 457 -28.80 -1.82 4.88
C ARG A 457 -29.64 -2.31 6.05
N TRP A 458 -29.02 -2.90 7.06
CA TRP A 458 -29.70 -3.33 8.28
C TRP A 458 -30.22 -2.16 9.12
N GLY A 459 -29.45 -1.07 9.23
CA GLY A 459 -29.91 0.15 9.90
C GLY A 459 -31.18 0.72 9.25
N ALA A 460 -31.17 0.87 7.92
CA ALA A 460 -32.32 1.39 7.17
C ALA A 460 -33.58 0.50 7.26
N GLY A 461 -33.40 -0.82 7.40
CA GLY A 461 -34.50 -1.76 7.63
C GLY A 461 -35.16 -1.59 9.00
N ARG A 462 -34.36 -1.33 10.04
CA ARG A 462 -34.87 -1.10 11.41
C ARG A 462 -35.64 0.20 11.54
N ASP A 463 -35.18 1.27 10.92
CA ASP A 463 -35.87 2.57 10.96
C ASP A 463 -37.24 2.52 10.25
N ARG A 464 -37.39 1.65 9.25
CA ARG A 464 -38.68 1.41 8.56
C ARG A 464 -39.60 0.44 9.28
N ALA A 465 -39.04 -0.47 10.08
CA ALA A 465 -39.76 -1.53 10.77
C ALA A 465 -40.00 -1.23 12.26
N ALA A 466 -40.00 0.04 12.67
CA ALA A 466 -40.36 0.45 14.02
C ALA A 466 -41.88 0.75 14.11
N PRO A 467 -42.74 -0.23 14.46
CA PRO A 467 -44.12 0.04 14.83
C PRO A 467 -44.18 0.73 16.19
N ALA A 468 -45.23 1.53 16.39
CA ALA A 468 -45.54 2.28 17.62
C ALA A 468 -45.95 1.38 18.81
N GLY A 469 -45.13 0.38 19.16
CA GLY A 469 -45.37 -0.54 20.27
C GLY A 469 -44.21 -0.58 21.28
N PRO A 470 -44.46 -0.98 22.54
CA PRO A 470 -43.47 -0.98 23.61
C PRO A 470 -42.47 -2.12 23.39
N ALA A 471 -41.43 -1.85 22.60
CA ALA A 471 -40.41 -2.82 22.24
C ALA A 471 -39.46 -3.09 23.43
N ARG A 472 -39.21 -4.39 23.70
CA ARG A 472 -38.23 -4.90 24.66
C ARG A 472 -36.92 -4.11 24.59
N VAL A 473 -36.55 -3.53 25.73
CA VAL A 473 -35.35 -2.72 25.94
C VAL A 473 -34.14 -3.65 25.98
N LEU A 474 -33.65 -4.10 24.82
CA LEU A 474 -32.24 -4.46 24.72
C LEU A 474 -31.42 -3.18 24.98
N PRO A 475 -30.32 -3.23 25.75
CA PRO A 475 -29.51 -2.05 26.01
C PRO A 475 -29.02 -1.46 24.68
N ARG A 476 -29.59 -0.31 24.29
CA ARG A 476 -29.21 0.39 23.07
C ARG A 476 -27.83 0.98 23.31
N PHE A 477 -26.80 0.40 22.69
CA PHE A 477 -25.49 1.03 22.64
C PHE A 477 -25.61 2.41 22.00
N THR A 478 -25.14 3.44 22.69
CA THR A 478 -25.13 4.78 22.11
C THR A 478 -24.13 4.83 20.95
N PRO A 479 -24.39 5.62 19.89
CA PRO A 479 -23.44 5.78 18.78
C PRO A 479 -22.04 6.23 19.25
N ARG A 480 -21.99 6.99 20.35
CA ARG A 480 -20.73 7.41 21.00
C ARG A 480 -19.99 6.23 21.61
N ALA A 481 -20.67 5.34 22.32
CA ALA A 481 -20.06 4.14 22.90
C ALA A 481 -19.50 3.22 21.80
N VAL A 482 -20.23 3.04 20.69
CA VAL A 482 -19.75 2.28 19.53
C VAL A 482 -18.53 2.93 18.91
N ALA A 483 -18.53 4.25 18.73
CA ALA A 483 -17.40 5.00 18.18
C ALA A 483 -16.13 4.86 19.04
N LEU A 484 -16.26 5.01 20.36
CA LEU A 484 -15.16 4.86 21.30
C LEU A 484 -14.65 3.42 21.34
N GLY A 485 -15.56 2.44 21.39
CA GLY A 485 -15.22 1.02 21.31
C GLY A 485 -14.48 0.68 20.03
N ALA A 486 -14.89 1.25 18.89
CA ALA A 486 -14.20 1.07 17.61
C ALA A 486 -12.79 1.69 17.62
N LEU A 487 -12.62 2.90 18.17
CA LEU A 487 -11.29 3.52 18.31
C LEU A 487 -10.36 2.69 19.19
N CYS A 488 -10.84 2.17 20.31
CA CYS A 488 -10.06 1.29 21.18
C CYS A 488 -9.69 -0.01 20.47
N GLY A 489 -10.69 -0.71 19.90
CA GLY A 489 -10.48 -2.00 19.25
C GLY A 489 -9.54 -1.90 18.04
N LEU A 490 -9.73 -0.88 17.19
CA LEU A 490 -8.85 -0.64 16.05
C LEU A 490 -7.45 -0.20 16.50
N GLY A 491 -7.33 0.66 17.51
CA GLY A 491 -6.03 1.07 18.06
C GLY A 491 -5.22 -0.12 18.58
N LEU A 492 -5.85 -1.04 19.31
CA LEU A 492 -5.22 -2.27 19.79
C LEU A 492 -4.85 -3.21 18.63
N LEU A 493 -5.75 -3.39 17.65
CA LEU A 493 -5.47 -4.18 16.45
C LEU A 493 -4.24 -3.65 15.71
N PHE A 494 -4.14 -2.33 15.53
CA PHE A 494 -3.00 -1.71 14.85
C PHE A 494 -1.71 -1.83 15.65
N GLY A 495 -1.78 -1.74 16.98
CA GLY A 495 -0.65 -2.03 17.85
C GLY A 495 -0.13 -3.45 17.69
N MET A 496 -1.03 -4.44 17.76
CA MET A 496 -0.67 -5.86 17.57
C MET A 496 -0.10 -6.13 16.18
N ALA A 497 -0.75 -5.63 15.13
CA ALA A 497 -0.30 -5.79 13.76
C ALA A 497 1.06 -5.15 13.54
N GLY A 498 1.24 -3.90 13.97
CA GLY A 498 2.53 -3.20 13.89
C GLY A 498 3.63 -3.93 14.67
N SER A 499 3.32 -4.45 15.86
CA SER A 499 4.27 -5.26 16.64
C SER A 499 4.72 -6.50 15.89
N ALA A 500 3.79 -7.26 15.32
CA ALA A 500 4.07 -8.48 14.57
C ALA A 500 4.88 -8.17 13.30
N THR A 501 4.53 -7.10 12.60
CA THR A 501 5.29 -6.63 11.44
C THR A 501 6.70 -6.25 11.82
N VAL A 502 6.91 -5.48 12.89
CA VAL A 502 8.25 -5.05 13.32
C VAL A 502 9.09 -6.25 13.75
N ASP A 503 8.53 -7.19 14.51
CA ASP A 503 9.26 -8.37 14.99
C ASP A 503 9.88 -9.16 13.83
N LYS A 504 9.18 -9.25 12.69
CA LYS A 504 9.65 -9.88 11.46
C LYS A 504 10.93 -9.25 10.88
N PHE A 505 11.14 -7.95 11.12
CA PHE A 505 12.31 -7.20 10.64
C PHE A 505 13.34 -6.93 11.74
N MET A 506 13.14 -7.41 12.97
CA MET A 506 14.17 -7.32 14.00
C MET A 506 15.38 -8.18 13.61
N PRO A 507 16.61 -7.71 13.84
CA PRO A 507 17.80 -8.38 13.35
C PRO A 507 17.96 -9.74 14.03
N ASN A 508 18.11 -10.80 13.24
CA ASN A 508 18.34 -12.14 13.75
C ASN A 508 19.28 -12.87 12.79
N HIS A 509 20.32 -13.52 13.30
CA HIS A 509 21.22 -14.33 12.49
C HIS A 509 20.82 -15.79 12.59
N ARG A 510 19.97 -16.25 11.65
CA ARG A 510 19.72 -17.70 11.50
C ARG A 510 20.86 -18.45 10.80
N GLY A 511 21.89 -17.73 10.34
CA GLY A 511 23.01 -18.28 9.55
C GLY A 511 24.12 -19.00 10.33
N GLY A 512 24.03 -19.10 11.67
CA GLY A 512 25.10 -19.70 12.49
C GLY A 512 24.70 -20.78 13.50
N GLU A 513 23.45 -20.81 13.98
CA GLU A 513 23.13 -21.56 15.21
C GLU A 513 21.76 -22.26 15.24
N SER A 514 21.06 -22.42 14.12
CA SER A 514 19.74 -23.10 14.10
C SER A 514 19.68 -24.31 13.17
N ALA A 515 20.66 -25.21 13.31
CA ALA A 515 20.56 -26.59 12.83
C ALA A 515 20.41 -27.62 13.96
N THR A 516 20.35 -27.22 15.24
CA THR A 516 20.46 -28.17 16.36
C THR A 516 19.37 -28.11 17.44
N VAL A 517 18.35 -27.28 17.33
CA VAL A 517 17.21 -27.35 18.27
C VAL A 517 15.91 -27.24 17.48
N ASP A 518 15.06 -28.26 17.64
CA ASP A 518 13.73 -28.47 17.05
C ASP A 518 13.66 -29.11 15.65
N THR A 519 14.11 -30.36 15.55
CA THR A 519 13.28 -31.53 15.17
C THR A 519 14.17 -32.78 15.08
N ALA A 520 14.23 -33.55 16.18
CA ALA A 520 14.76 -34.90 16.16
C ALA A 520 13.79 -35.81 15.39
N VAL A 521 13.96 -35.91 14.07
CA VAL A 521 13.50 -37.04 13.26
C VAL A 521 14.73 -37.56 12.52
N PRO A 522 15.25 -38.76 12.86
CA PRO A 522 16.41 -39.29 12.19
C PRO A 522 16.01 -39.88 10.83
N HIS A 523 16.40 -39.24 9.73
CA HIS A 523 16.53 -39.93 8.44
C HIS A 523 18.03 -40.20 8.18
N PRO A 524 18.43 -41.47 7.96
CA PRO A 524 19.80 -41.79 7.63
C PRO A 524 19.97 -41.72 6.10
N GLN A 525 20.93 -40.95 5.62
CA GLN A 525 21.77 -41.33 4.48
C GLN A 525 22.94 -40.35 4.36
N GLY A 526 24.14 -40.94 4.38
CA GLY A 526 25.41 -40.23 4.41
C GLY A 526 25.73 -39.50 3.11
N GLY A 527 26.30 -38.32 3.27
CA GLY A 527 27.02 -37.56 2.26
C GLY A 527 28.04 -36.67 2.99
N ASP A 528 29.29 -36.71 2.54
CA ASP A 528 30.44 -36.09 3.19
C ASP A 528 30.31 -34.57 3.42
N PRO A 529 30.82 -34.03 4.54
CA PRO A 529 30.81 -32.60 4.83
C PRO A 529 32.06 -31.93 4.22
N ALA A 530 32.15 -31.80 2.89
CA ALA A 530 33.31 -31.17 2.27
C ALA A 530 33.07 -30.58 0.87
N THR A 531 31.99 -29.84 0.65
CA THR A 531 31.86 -28.91 -0.50
C THR A 531 31.06 -27.68 -0.11
N VAL A 532 31.69 -26.77 0.63
CA VAL A 532 31.22 -25.38 0.69
C VAL A 532 31.50 -24.77 -0.67
N ASP A 533 30.46 -24.73 -1.49
CA ASP A 533 30.50 -24.13 -2.82
C ASP A 533 30.70 -22.62 -2.67
N LYS A 534 31.94 -22.16 -2.89
CA LYS A 534 32.35 -20.75 -2.80
C LYS A 534 31.88 -19.91 -4.00
N SER A 535 30.92 -20.39 -4.79
CA SER A 535 30.54 -19.81 -6.07
C SER A 535 29.12 -19.23 -6.13
N ALA A 536 28.42 -19.10 -5.00
CA ALA A 536 27.17 -18.35 -4.91
C ALA A 536 27.41 -16.92 -4.38
N PRO A 537 27.65 -15.91 -5.24
CA PRO A 537 27.46 -14.53 -4.84
C PRO A 537 25.95 -14.28 -4.70
N ASN A 538 25.52 -13.50 -3.71
CA ASN A 538 24.17 -12.92 -3.60
C ASN A 538 23.00 -13.79 -3.07
N GLN A 539 23.18 -14.67 -2.08
CA GLN A 539 22.06 -15.01 -1.17
C GLN A 539 21.98 -14.06 0.03
N GLN A 540 21.95 -12.75 -0.26
CA GLN A 540 21.69 -11.71 0.74
C GLN A 540 20.17 -11.55 0.94
N GLY A 541 19.69 -11.82 2.15
CA GLY A 541 18.29 -11.55 2.57
C GLY A 541 17.28 -12.66 2.27
N SER A 542 17.54 -13.91 2.68
CA SER A 542 16.55 -14.99 2.57
C SER A 542 15.38 -14.82 3.56
N SER A 543 15.58 -14.05 4.64
CA SER A 543 14.54 -13.68 5.59
C SER A 543 14.52 -12.17 5.88
N PRO A 544 13.35 -11.59 6.24
CA PRO A 544 13.23 -10.16 6.53
C PRO A 544 14.07 -9.70 7.74
N SER A 545 14.39 -10.58 8.69
CA SER A 545 15.29 -10.30 9.81
C SER A 545 16.76 -10.12 9.37
N ASP A 546 17.16 -10.75 8.27
CA ASP A 546 18.52 -10.60 7.75
C ASP A 546 18.77 -9.17 7.23
N LEU A 547 17.70 -8.47 6.82
CA LEU A 547 17.80 -7.11 6.28
C LEU A 547 18.30 -6.12 7.34
N ALA A 548 17.74 -6.16 8.55
CA ALA A 548 18.21 -5.33 9.65
C ALA A 548 19.56 -5.81 10.19
N TRP A 549 19.79 -7.13 10.23
CA TRP A 549 21.08 -7.69 10.62
C TRP A 549 22.21 -7.18 9.72
N TYR A 550 22.01 -7.23 8.40
CA TYR A 550 22.98 -6.74 7.42
C TYR A 550 23.25 -5.23 7.62
N ALA A 551 22.21 -4.43 7.84
CA ALA A 551 22.36 -3.00 8.14
C ALA A 551 23.16 -2.73 9.43
N GLN A 552 22.99 -3.56 10.47
CA GLN A 552 23.72 -3.44 11.75
C GLN A 552 25.17 -3.91 11.65
N THR A 553 25.47 -4.79 10.69
CA THR A 553 26.79 -5.40 10.51
C THR A 553 27.58 -4.81 9.35
N THR A 554 27.12 -3.70 8.76
CA THR A 554 27.82 -2.95 7.72
C THR A 554 28.38 -1.66 8.31
N ALA A 555 29.66 -1.38 8.09
CA ALA A 555 30.28 -0.13 8.54
C ALA A 555 29.63 1.07 7.82
N SER A 556 29.58 2.23 8.44
CA SER A 556 29.24 3.48 7.74
C SER A 556 30.37 3.90 6.78
N PRO A 557 30.15 4.89 5.90
CA PRO A 557 31.17 5.33 4.94
C PRO A 557 32.48 5.82 5.56
N ASP A 558 32.44 6.33 6.80
CA ASP A 558 33.59 6.72 7.61
C ASP A 558 34.28 5.55 8.35
N GLY A 559 33.78 4.33 8.17
CA GLY A 559 34.32 3.11 8.77
C GLY A 559 33.82 2.83 10.19
N HIS A 560 32.88 3.61 10.72
CA HIS A 560 32.30 3.36 12.03
C HIS A 560 31.35 2.15 12.01
N CYS A 561 31.56 1.19 12.92
CA CYS A 561 30.62 0.08 13.12
C CYS A 561 29.52 0.51 14.10
N SER A 562 28.28 0.06 13.89
CA SER A 562 27.25 0.12 14.94
C SER A 562 27.81 -0.46 16.24
N LYS A 563 27.55 0.18 17.38
CA LYS A 563 27.95 -0.34 18.70
C LYS A 563 27.30 -1.67 19.06
N TYR A 564 26.27 -2.05 18.32
CA TYR A 564 25.58 -3.33 18.45
C TYR A 564 26.12 -4.40 17.49
N ALA A 565 27.07 -4.05 16.61
CA ALA A 565 27.69 -5.02 15.72
C ALA A 565 28.37 -6.14 16.55
N PRO A 566 28.19 -7.42 16.20
CA PRO A 566 28.76 -8.53 16.95
C PRO A 566 30.28 -8.40 17.04
N ASN A 567 30.81 -8.45 18.27
CA ASN A 567 32.25 -8.31 18.53
C ASN A 567 32.87 -7.01 17.98
N ASN A 568 32.09 -5.94 17.78
CA ASN A 568 32.51 -4.71 17.11
C ASN A 568 33.11 -4.95 15.71
N HIS A 569 32.71 -6.04 15.05
CA HIS A 569 33.12 -6.35 13.69
C HIS A 569 31.99 -6.06 12.71
N CYS A 570 32.30 -5.24 11.71
CA CYS A 570 31.40 -4.94 10.62
C CYS A 570 32.10 -5.14 9.26
N GLN A 571 31.30 -5.45 8.25
CA GLN A 571 31.73 -5.58 6.87
C GLN A 571 31.94 -4.18 6.28
N LYS A 572 32.92 -4.05 5.38
CA LYS A 572 33.12 -2.81 4.64
C LYS A 572 31.94 -2.58 3.69
N PRO A 573 31.52 -1.31 3.50
CA PRO A 573 30.58 -0.95 2.45
C PRO A 573 31.07 -1.46 1.08
N VAL A 574 30.13 -1.90 0.26
CA VAL A 574 30.40 -2.30 -1.12
C VAL A 574 30.43 -1.05 -1.99
N ASP A 575 31.30 -1.04 -3.01
CA ASP A 575 31.25 -0.02 -4.06
C ASP A 575 29.97 -0.23 -4.89
N LEU A 576 29.10 0.78 -4.87
CA LEU A 576 27.82 0.75 -5.57
C LEU A 576 27.95 1.05 -7.06
N SER A 577 29.14 1.40 -7.56
CA SER A 577 29.36 1.66 -8.99
C SER A 577 28.95 0.46 -9.87
N SER A 578 29.21 -0.76 -9.40
CA SER A 578 28.83 -2.00 -10.09
C SER A 578 27.32 -2.30 -10.08
N GLN A 579 26.52 -1.58 -9.29
CA GLN A 579 25.05 -1.70 -9.28
C GLN A 579 24.39 -0.84 -10.36
N LEU A 580 25.13 0.09 -10.99
CA LEU A 580 24.64 0.87 -12.12
C LEU A 580 24.65 0.07 -13.42
N ASP A 581 25.56 -0.90 -13.51
CA ASP A 581 25.67 -1.81 -14.64
C ASP A 581 24.90 -3.11 -14.34
N SER A 582 23.66 -3.21 -14.86
CA SER A 582 22.93 -4.47 -14.80
C SER A 582 23.77 -5.57 -15.48
N PRO A 583 24.02 -6.71 -14.82
CA PRO A 583 24.72 -7.82 -15.47
C PRO A 583 23.96 -8.22 -16.74
N PRO A 584 24.67 -8.65 -17.80
CA PRO A 584 24.04 -9.01 -19.06
C PRO A 584 22.96 -10.06 -18.84
N ASP A 585 21.79 -9.83 -19.43
CA ASP A 585 20.67 -10.77 -19.36
C ASP A 585 21.12 -12.12 -19.91
N GLN A 586 21.13 -13.13 -19.04
CA GLN A 586 21.57 -14.49 -19.38
C GLN A 586 20.60 -15.21 -20.32
N GLY A 587 19.42 -14.64 -20.61
CA GLY A 587 18.47 -15.26 -21.51
C GLY A 587 17.65 -16.39 -20.86
N THR A 588 17.89 -16.68 -19.58
CA THR A 588 17.30 -17.80 -18.85
C THR A 588 16.71 -17.36 -17.51
N LEU A 589 15.59 -17.96 -17.10
CA LEU A 589 15.01 -17.75 -15.78
C LEU A 589 16.05 -17.96 -14.67
N GLY A 590 16.17 -17.02 -13.73
CA GLY A 590 17.12 -17.04 -12.62
C GLY A 590 16.71 -17.99 -11.50
N CYS A 591 16.10 -19.12 -11.84
CA CYS A 591 15.50 -20.08 -10.94
C CYS A 591 16.56 -21.12 -10.52
N PRO A 592 17.23 -21.00 -9.35
CA PRO A 592 18.55 -21.62 -9.16
C PRO A 592 18.56 -23.15 -8.99
N THR A 593 17.42 -23.84 -8.78
CA THR A 593 17.47 -25.24 -8.29
C THR A 593 16.27 -26.15 -8.63
N SER A 594 15.32 -25.77 -9.49
CA SER A 594 14.04 -26.52 -9.54
C SER A 594 13.50 -26.87 -10.92
N ASN A 595 14.34 -26.94 -11.96
CA ASN A 595 13.93 -27.62 -13.19
C ASN A 595 14.45 -29.08 -13.17
N PRO A 596 13.65 -30.07 -12.72
CA PRO A 596 14.04 -31.48 -12.80
C PRO A 596 14.08 -32.00 -14.25
N PHE A 597 13.67 -31.18 -15.23
CA PHE A 597 13.72 -31.53 -16.64
C PHE A 597 14.92 -30.84 -17.32
N PRO A 598 15.69 -31.55 -18.16
CA PRO A 598 16.76 -30.94 -18.92
C PRO A 598 16.18 -29.81 -19.79
N ALA A 599 16.91 -28.70 -19.86
CA ALA A 599 16.60 -27.59 -20.75
C ALA A 599 16.26 -28.16 -22.14
N ARG A 600 15.05 -27.89 -22.65
CA ARG A 600 14.70 -28.32 -24.00
C ARG A 600 15.75 -27.71 -24.94
N PRO A 601 16.35 -28.49 -25.86
CA PRO A 601 17.26 -27.93 -26.85
C PRO A 601 16.52 -26.80 -27.57
N LYS A 602 17.16 -25.62 -27.64
CA LYS A 602 16.64 -24.47 -28.37
C LYS A 602 16.17 -24.95 -29.74
N ALA A 603 14.85 -24.94 -29.98
CA ALA A 603 14.30 -25.28 -31.27
C ALA A 603 14.79 -24.22 -32.27
N ALA A 604 15.87 -24.56 -32.98
CA ALA A 604 16.28 -23.83 -34.15
C ALA A 604 15.20 -24.02 -35.22
N GLY A 605 14.43 -22.98 -35.48
CA GLY A 605 13.73 -22.81 -36.74
C GLY A 605 12.22 -23.06 -36.76
N VAL A 606 11.52 -22.02 -37.22
CA VAL A 606 10.38 -22.10 -38.14
C VAL A 606 9.07 -22.69 -37.58
N VAL A 607 8.49 -22.11 -36.52
CA VAL A 607 7.02 -22.14 -36.31
C VAL A 607 6.58 -20.86 -35.58
N GLY A 608 6.62 -19.72 -36.28
CA GLY A 608 6.23 -18.41 -35.73
C GLY A 608 5.48 -17.50 -36.69
N THR A 609 4.95 -18.04 -37.80
CA THR A 609 4.49 -17.21 -38.94
C THR A 609 3.03 -17.44 -39.33
N VAL A 610 2.16 -17.95 -38.45
CA VAL A 610 0.74 -18.18 -38.82
C VAL A 610 -0.28 -17.56 -37.85
N MET A 611 0.11 -17.00 -36.70
CA MET A 611 -0.83 -16.30 -35.80
C MET A 611 -0.59 -14.80 -35.61
N THR A 612 0.37 -14.21 -36.32
CA THR A 612 0.62 -12.76 -36.36
C THR A 612 -0.23 -12.01 -37.39
N LEU A 613 -1.19 -12.67 -38.06
CA LEU A 613 -2.04 -12.08 -39.11
C LEU A 613 -3.52 -11.87 -38.69
N LEU A 614 -3.84 -11.98 -37.40
CA LEU A 614 -5.18 -11.69 -36.85
C LEU A 614 -5.17 -10.67 -35.70
N ALA A 615 -4.06 -9.94 -35.52
CA ALA A 615 -3.93 -8.94 -34.47
C ALA A 615 -3.27 -7.62 -34.95
N ASP A 616 -3.41 -7.30 -36.24
CA ASP A 616 -3.22 -5.93 -36.75
C ASP A 616 -4.58 -5.26 -37.00
#